data_AF-X0X389-F1
#
_entry.id   AF-X0X389-F1
#
_cell.length_a   1.000
_cell.length_b   1.000
_cell.length_c   1.000
_cell.angle_alpha   90.00
_cell.angle_beta   90.00
_cell.angle_gamma   90.00
#
_symmetry.space_group_name_H-M   'P 1'
#
loop_
_entity.id
_entity.type
_entity.pdbx_description
1 polymer ?
#
loop_
_entity_poly.entity_id
_entity_poly.type
_entity_poly.pdbx_seq_one_letter_code
_entity_poly.pdbx_strand_id
1 'polypeptide(L)'
;AFGRKVVPLETIAAIVGKGGDLGRSRIYLRDGQIFSGPLEVKDLKLSMSSGLVIQLRAESLDALVMRETPEDLKPPAEVRAFVETFEGDRLAVTGEIDPLLRVTTPWGSRDVGIETMRWLSCAGEGRPRRVVHLRDMSRFHAFLDEAEVSVPTLSFGSRKMQTNDIRSFTCVQTKSLKDDDDEVVHPHVVLAGGNLLIGRLDLSVLEFAVMNETVPVPPDQIKVMQNLSAEEGDGAASERPIL
;
A
#
# COMPACT_ATOMS: atom_id res chain seq x y z
N ALA A 1 -9.38 6.34 17.20
CA ALA A 1 -10.58 5.47 17.44
C ALA A 1 -11.80 6.07 16.72
N PHE A 2 -12.53 5.29 15.91
CA PHE A 2 -13.54 5.79 14.96
C PHE A 2 -14.97 5.95 15.52
N GLY A 3 -15.18 5.63 16.79
CA GLY A 3 -16.49 5.66 17.46
C GLY A 3 -17.28 4.35 17.31
N ARG A 4 -18.51 4.32 17.83
CA ARG A 4 -19.40 3.14 17.74
C ARG A 4 -20.01 3.04 16.34
N LYS A 5 -19.97 1.85 15.74
CA LYS A 5 -20.62 1.53 14.47
C LYS A 5 -21.48 0.28 14.64
N VAL A 6 -22.70 0.34 14.11
CA VAL A 6 -23.55 -0.84 13.95
C VAL A 6 -23.32 -1.37 12.54
N VAL A 7 -22.98 -2.66 12.44
CA VAL A 7 -22.68 -3.34 11.18
C VAL A 7 -23.75 -4.40 10.95
N PRO A 8 -24.48 -4.37 9.81
CA PRO A 8 -25.44 -5.43 9.48
C PRO A 8 -24.73 -6.78 9.26
N LEU A 9 -25.31 -7.87 9.75
CA LEU A 9 -24.70 -9.20 9.73
C LEU A 9 -24.41 -9.67 8.30
N GLU A 10 -25.29 -9.34 7.36
CA GLU A 10 -25.17 -9.67 5.93
C GLU A 10 -23.94 -9.06 5.27
N THR A 11 -23.41 -7.95 5.80
CA THR A 11 -22.19 -7.30 5.31
C THR A 11 -20.92 -7.90 5.88
N ILE A 12 -21.02 -8.81 6.85
CA ILE A 12 -19.89 -9.43 7.52
C ILE A 12 -19.46 -10.69 6.74
N ALA A 13 -18.17 -10.76 6.43
CA ALA A 13 -17.52 -11.94 5.87
C ALA A 13 -16.93 -12.84 6.98
N ALA A 14 -16.36 -12.24 8.02
CA ALA A 14 -15.84 -12.98 9.17
C ALA A 14 -15.78 -12.14 10.45
N ILE A 15 -15.82 -12.81 11.60
CA ILE A 15 -15.57 -12.26 12.93
C ILE A 15 -14.41 -13.04 13.53
N VAL A 16 -13.38 -12.34 14.00
CA VAL A 16 -12.23 -12.91 14.72
C VAL A 16 -12.27 -12.38 16.15
N GLY A 17 -12.19 -13.26 17.15
CA GLY A 17 -12.19 -12.86 18.56
C GLY A 17 -10.81 -12.38 19.01
N LYS A 18 -10.60 -12.27 20.33
CA LYS A 18 -9.35 -11.73 20.89
C LYS A 18 -8.18 -12.72 20.87
N GLY A 19 -8.43 -14.00 20.60
CA GLY A 19 -7.41 -15.06 20.63
C GLY A 19 -6.38 -15.00 19.51
N GLY A 20 -6.58 -14.16 18.49
CA GLY A 20 -5.64 -14.01 17.37
C GLY A 20 -4.42 -13.12 17.66
N ASP A 21 -3.52 -13.03 16.68
CA ASP A 21 -2.16 -12.45 16.76
C ASP A 21 -2.04 -11.01 17.30
N LEU A 22 -3.13 -10.23 17.34
CA LEU A 22 -3.11 -8.83 17.77
C LEU A 22 -3.86 -8.57 19.08
N GLY A 23 -4.37 -9.61 19.73
CA GLY A 23 -5.09 -9.48 21.01
C GLY A 23 -6.37 -8.64 20.94
N ARG A 24 -6.90 -8.44 19.73
CA ARG A 24 -8.07 -7.58 19.46
C ARG A 24 -9.04 -8.29 18.54
N SER A 25 -10.32 -8.13 18.83
CA SER A 25 -11.38 -8.62 17.96
C SER A 25 -11.44 -7.81 16.66
N ARG A 26 -11.84 -8.49 15.58
CA ARG A 26 -11.93 -7.93 14.24
C ARG A 26 -13.22 -8.35 13.55
N ILE A 27 -13.74 -7.43 12.75
CA ILE A 27 -14.81 -7.72 11.79
C ILE A 27 -14.24 -7.48 10.39
N TYR A 28 -14.34 -8.51 9.55
CA TYR A 28 -14.03 -8.45 8.12
C TYR A 28 -15.35 -8.26 7.38
N LEU A 29 -15.44 -7.20 6.58
CA LEU A 29 -16.60 -6.91 5.75
C LEU A 29 -16.43 -7.46 4.34
N ARG A 30 -17.55 -7.76 3.69
CA ARG A 30 -17.58 -8.29 2.31
C ARG A 30 -17.01 -7.32 1.28
N ASP A 31 -17.10 -6.01 1.55
CA ASP A 31 -16.52 -4.94 0.75
C ASP A 31 -14.99 -4.78 0.92
N GLY A 32 -14.36 -5.63 1.73
CA GLY A 32 -12.92 -5.64 1.97
C GLY A 32 -12.45 -4.76 3.13
N GLN A 33 -13.34 -4.02 3.80
CA GLN A 33 -12.98 -3.28 5.01
C GLN A 33 -12.72 -4.22 6.20
N ILE A 34 -11.89 -3.77 7.15
CA ILE A 34 -11.60 -4.46 8.40
C ILE A 34 -11.73 -3.46 9.53
N PHE A 35 -12.55 -3.77 10.54
CA PHE A 35 -12.65 -2.96 11.75
C PHE A 35 -12.08 -3.72 12.94
N SER A 36 -11.15 -3.09 13.66
CA SER A 36 -10.51 -3.62 14.86
C SER A 36 -11.03 -2.90 16.09
N GLY A 37 -11.38 -3.65 17.14
CA GLY A 37 -11.82 -3.06 18.41
C GLY A 37 -12.74 -3.96 19.24
N PRO A 38 -13.29 -3.43 20.34
CA PRO A 38 -14.27 -4.14 21.15
C PRO A 38 -15.54 -4.45 20.34
N LEU A 39 -16.02 -5.69 20.42
CA LEU A 39 -17.21 -6.14 19.70
C LEU A 39 -18.35 -6.47 20.67
N GLU A 40 -19.53 -5.96 20.38
CA GLU A 40 -20.77 -6.31 21.05
C GLU A 40 -21.66 -7.06 20.04
N VAL A 41 -21.86 -8.36 20.26
CA VAL A 41 -22.76 -9.18 19.44
C VAL A 41 -23.86 -9.72 20.33
N LYS A 42 -25.10 -9.35 20.02
CA LYS A 42 -26.27 -9.85 20.75
C LYS A 42 -26.70 -11.20 20.18
N ASP A 43 -27.11 -12.10 21.06
CA ASP A 43 -27.75 -13.37 20.71
C ASP A 43 -26.94 -14.30 19.78
N LEU A 44 -25.61 -14.24 19.81
CA LEU A 44 -24.78 -15.14 19.01
C LEU A 44 -24.90 -16.59 19.52
N LYS A 45 -25.58 -17.44 18.75
CA LYS A 45 -25.90 -18.82 19.14
C LYS A 45 -25.54 -19.78 18.01
N LEU A 46 -25.00 -20.94 18.36
CA LEU A 46 -24.79 -22.07 17.46
C LEU A 46 -25.86 -23.12 17.74
N SER A 47 -26.71 -23.38 16.75
CA SER A 47 -27.71 -24.45 16.81
C SER A 47 -27.18 -25.68 16.09
N MET A 48 -27.08 -26.79 16.80
CA MET A 48 -26.65 -28.08 16.24
C MET A 48 -27.85 -28.88 15.74
N SER A 49 -27.62 -29.84 14.84
CA SER A 49 -28.66 -30.75 14.34
C SER A 49 -29.34 -31.59 15.43
N SER A 50 -28.69 -31.76 16.59
CA SER A 50 -29.24 -32.42 17.77
C SER A 50 -30.29 -31.60 18.54
N GLY A 51 -30.49 -30.33 18.16
CA GLY A 51 -31.30 -29.37 18.93
C GLY A 51 -30.55 -28.69 20.08
N LEU A 52 -29.28 -29.03 20.31
CA LEU A 52 -28.43 -28.31 21.27
C LEU A 52 -28.17 -26.90 20.76
N VAL A 53 -28.37 -25.91 21.63
CA VAL A 53 -28.05 -24.50 21.37
C VAL A 53 -26.91 -24.07 22.28
N ILE A 54 -25.80 -23.64 21.68
CA ILE A 54 -24.62 -23.16 22.40
C ILE A 54 -24.58 -21.64 22.29
N GLN A 55 -24.61 -20.95 23.42
CA GLN A 55 -24.39 -19.50 23.46
C GLN A 55 -22.89 -19.21 23.24
N LEU A 56 -22.59 -18.42 22.21
CA LEU A 56 -21.22 -18.01 21.90
C LEU A 56 -20.95 -16.60 22.44
N ARG A 57 -19.69 -16.33 22.76
CA ARG A 57 -19.17 -15.00 23.07
C ARG A 57 -18.22 -14.58 21.97
N ALA A 58 -18.45 -13.44 21.32
CA ALA A 58 -17.63 -12.98 20.21
C ALA A 58 -16.13 -12.87 20.57
N GLU A 59 -15.83 -12.46 21.80
CA GLU A 59 -14.44 -12.29 22.26
C GLU A 59 -13.66 -13.61 22.37
N SER A 60 -14.35 -14.73 22.60
CA SER A 60 -13.74 -16.05 22.78
C SER A 60 -13.70 -16.89 21.50
N LEU A 61 -14.10 -16.32 20.36
CA LEU A 61 -14.02 -17.00 19.08
C LEU A 61 -12.57 -16.95 18.58
N ASP A 62 -12.09 -18.06 18.03
CA ASP A 62 -10.91 -18.02 17.17
C ASP A 62 -11.30 -17.31 15.87
N ALA A 63 -12.26 -17.88 15.14
CA ALA A 63 -12.90 -17.25 13.99
C ALA A 63 -14.32 -17.78 13.77
N LEU A 64 -15.21 -16.92 13.32
CA LEU A 64 -16.51 -17.25 12.75
C LEU A 64 -16.53 -16.72 11.31
N VAL A 65 -16.47 -17.64 10.35
CA VAL A 65 -16.43 -17.32 8.92
C VAL A 65 -17.82 -17.52 8.33
N MET A 66 -18.30 -16.52 7.59
CA MET A 66 -19.59 -16.57 6.91
C MET A 66 -19.45 -17.27 5.57
N ARG A 67 -20.57 -17.75 5.02
CA ARG A 67 -20.60 -18.30 3.67
C ARG A 67 -20.16 -17.24 2.65
N GLU A 68 -19.34 -17.67 1.70
CA GLU A 68 -18.92 -16.86 0.55
C GLU A 68 -20.12 -16.46 -0.31
N THR A 69 -20.11 -15.22 -0.80
CA THR A 69 -21.09 -14.72 -1.76
C THR A 69 -20.39 -14.11 -2.99
N PRO A 70 -21.09 -14.00 -4.14
CA PRO A 70 -20.50 -13.41 -5.35
C PRO A 70 -20.02 -11.96 -5.19
N GLU A 71 -20.48 -11.25 -4.16
CA GLU A 71 -20.12 -9.87 -3.83
C GLU A 71 -18.83 -9.76 -3.01
N ASP A 72 -18.31 -10.88 -2.49
CA ASP A 72 -17.09 -10.86 -1.68
C ASP A 72 -15.90 -10.36 -2.50
N LEU A 73 -15.07 -9.53 -1.85
CA LEU A 73 -13.88 -8.90 -2.44
C LEU A 73 -14.18 -7.93 -3.60
N LYS A 74 -15.43 -7.50 -3.76
CA LYS A 74 -15.84 -6.50 -4.74
C LYS A 74 -16.23 -5.21 -4.02
N PRO A 75 -15.26 -4.29 -3.78
CA PRO A 75 -15.59 -3.01 -3.18
C PRO A 75 -16.58 -2.23 -4.05
N PRO A 76 -17.42 -1.37 -3.45
CA PRO A 76 -18.27 -0.43 -4.18
C PRO A 76 -17.48 0.44 -5.17
N ALA A 77 -18.13 0.88 -6.25
CA ALA A 77 -17.48 1.61 -7.35
C ALA A 77 -16.87 2.96 -6.92
N GLU A 78 -17.41 3.57 -5.86
CA GLU A 78 -16.90 4.79 -5.25
C GLU A 78 -15.58 4.59 -4.49
N VAL A 79 -15.21 3.36 -4.13
CA VAL A 79 -13.99 3.07 -3.39
C VAL A 79 -12.79 3.14 -4.34
N ARG A 80 -11.92 4.10 -4.08
CA ARG A 80 -10.69 4.34 -4.88
C ARG A 80 -9.51 3.56 -4.33
N ALA A 81 -9.46 3.38 -3.01
CA ALA A 81 -8.35 2.74 -2.33
C ALA A 81 -8.74 2.21 -0.95
N PHE A 82 -7.83 1.47 -0.33
CA PHE A 82 -7.88 1.09 1.07
C PHE A 82 -6.69 1.67 1.82
N VAL A 83 -6.96 2.23 3.01
CA VAL A 83 -5.96 2.61 4.01
C VAL A 83 -5.95 1.57 5.11
N GLU A 84 -4.80 0.98 5.39
CA GLU A 84 -4.63 0.17 6.59
C GLU A 84 -3.93 0.96 7.68
N THR A 85 -4.37 0.79 8.93
CA THR A 85 -3.73 1.39 10.10
C THR A 85 -2.84 0.38 10.82
N PHE A 86 -1.90 0.86 11.63
CA PHE A 86 -1.13 -0.03 12.53
C PHE A 86 -2.00 -0.70 13.58
N GLU A 87 -3.12 -0.10 13.94
CA GLU A 87 -4.12 -0.65 14.85
C GLU A 87 -4.92 -1.82 14.23
N GLY A 88 -4.73 -2.07 12.93
CA GLY A 88 -5.28 -3.22 12.22
C GLY A 88 -6.60 -2.96 11.50
N ASP A 89 -7.05 -1.71 11.43
CA ASP A 89 -8.20 -1.33 10.60
C ASP A 89 -7.79 -1.29 9.12
N ARG A 90 -8.73 -1.60 8.23
CA ARG A 90 -8.64 -1.37 6.79
C ARG A 90 -9.88 -0.60 6.37
N LEU A 91 -9.70 0.65 5.97
CA LEU A 91 -10.78 1.58 5.67
C LEU A 91 -10.87 1.80 4.16
N ALA A 92 -12.07 1.69 3.61
CA ALA A 92 -12.33 2.01 2.21
C ALA A 92 -12.37 3.53 2.03
N VAL A 93 -11.54 4.05 1.13
CA VAL A 93 -11.40 5.48 0.81
C VAL A 93 -12.19 5.81 -0.45
N THR A 94 -13.05 6.81 -0.38
CA THR A 94 -13.99 7.16 -1.47
C THR A 94 -13.59 8.42 -2.26
N GLY A 95 -12.65 9.20 -1.75
CA GLY A 95 -12.24 10.48 -2.34
C GLY A 95 -10.73 10.73 -2.23
N GLU A 96 -10.34 11.99 -2.38
CA GLU A 96 -8.95 12.45 -2.24
C GLU A 96 -8.57 12.62 -0.78
N ILE A 97 -7.29 12.39 -0.48
CA ILE A 97 -6.71 12.67 0.85
C ILE A 97 -6.21 14.10 0.84
N ASP A 98 -6.54 14.85 1.89
CA ASP A 98 -6.17 16.26 2.04
C ASP A 98 -5.49 16.53 3.40
N PRO A 99 -4.26 17.07 3.44
CA PRO A 99 -3.39 17.34 2.28
C PRO A 99 -2.89 16.04 1.63
N LEU A 100 -2.30 16.17 0.44
CA LEU A 100 -1.58 15.07 -0.21
C LEU A 100 -0.50 14.49 0.73
N LEU A 101 -0.16 13.21 0.55
CA LEU A 101 0.85 12.55 1.36
C LEU A 101 2.24 13.07 0.96
N ARG A 102 2.85 13.85 1.85
CA ARG A 102 4.23 14.31 1.70
C ARG A 102 5.19 13.16 1.98
N VAL A 103 5.98 12.78 0.98
CA VAL A 103 7.01 11.75 1.08
C VAL A 103 8.39 12.36 0.94
N THR A 104 9.32 11.96 1.80
CA THR A 104 10.71 12.44 1.80
C THR A 104 11.67 11.31 1.44
N THR A 105 12.51 11.56 0.44
CA THR A 105 13.53 10.66 -0.09
C THR A 105 14.91 11.30 0.04
N PRO A 106 16.02 10.55 -0.14
CA PRO A 106 17.37 11.13 -0.12
C PRO A 106 17.63 12.20 -1.19
N TRP A 107 16.81 12.26 -2.25
CA TRP A 107 16.94 13.19 -3.37
C TRP A 107 15.87 14.29 -3.35
N GLY A 108 15.08 14.39 -2.29
CA GLY A 108 14.09 15.45 -2.10
C GLY A 108 12.74 14.94 -1.60
N SER A 109 11.81 15.88 -1.41
CA SER A 109 10.46 15.60 -0.94
C SER A 109 9.43 15.89 -2.03
N ARG A 110 8.36 15.11 -2.06
CA ARG A 110 7.28 15.20 -3.06
C ARG A 110 5.92 14.93 -2.44
N ASP A 111 4.89 15.56 -2.97
CA ASP A 111 3.51 15.28 -2.60
C ASP A 111 2.97 14.17 -3.51
N VAL A 112 2.38 13.14 -2.90
CA VAL A 112 1.83 11.98 -3.60
C VAL A 112 0.36 11.82 -3.25
N GLY A 113 -0.50 11.84 -4.26
CA GLY A 113 -1.93 11.59 -4.12
C GLY A 113 -2.32 10.17 -4.50
N ILE A 114 -3.58 9.82 -4.22
CA ILE A 114 -4.16 8.49 -4.50
C ILE A 114 -4.19 8.18 -6.00
N GLU A 115 -4.36 9.23 -6.81
CA GLU A 115 -4.40 9.17 -8.27
C GLU A 115 -3.06 8.82 -8.91
N THR A 116 -1.96 9.20 -8.28
CA THR A 116 -0.59 8.88 -8.73
C THR A 116 -0.03 7.64 -8.05
N MET A 117 -0.49 7.33 -6.84
CA MET A 117 -0.09 6.16 -6.09
C MET A 117 -0.75 4.89 -6.64
N ARG A 118 0.01 3.80 -6.66
CA ARG A 118 -0.47 2.43 -6.86
C ARG A 118 -0.55 1.70 -5.52
N TRP A 119 0.53 1.80 -4.75
CA TRP A 119 0.67 1.11 -3.48
C TRP A 119 1.67 1.83 -2.57
N LEU A 120 1.41 1.80 -1.27
CA LEU A 120 2.35 2.22 -0.23
C LEU A 120 2.35 1.18 0.88
N SER A 121 3.52 0.80 1.36
CA SER A 121 3.65 -0.17 2.46
C SER A 121 4.89 0.06 3.30
N CYS A 122 4.98 -0.61 4.45
CA CYS A 122 6.23 -0.67 5.22
C CYS A 122 7.25 -1.56 4.50
N ALA A 123 8.50 -1.13 4.43
CA ALA A 123 9.59 -1.88 3.81
C ALA A 123 10.12 -3.06 4.67
N GLY A 124 9.44 -3.39 5.77
CA GLY A 124 9.82 -4.42 6.74
C GLY A 124 9.15 -4.18 8.10
N GLU A 125 9.24 -5.16 8.99
CA GLU A 125 8.69 -5.04 10.35
C GLU A 125 9.44 -3.97 11.16
N GLY A 126 8.69 -3.07 11.81
CA GLY A 126 9.22 -2.10 12.76
C GLY A 126 10.04 -0.94 12.18
N ARG A 127 10.14 -0.78 10.86
CA ARG A 127 10.92 0.32 10.25
C ARG A 127 9.99 1.44 9.74
N PRO A 128 10.33 2.73 9.99
CA PRO A 128 9.55 3.87 9.49
C PRO A 128 9.67 4.03 7.96
N ARG A 129 10.61 3.32 7.33
CA ARG A 129 10.83 3.34 5.88
C ARG A 129 9.65 2.71 5.16
N ARG A 130 9.06 3.47 4.24
CA ARG A 130 8.01 3.01 3.33
C ARG A 130 8.59 2.61 1.99
N VAL A 131 7.85 1.77 1.27
CA VAL A 131 8.00 1.56 -0.17
C VAL A 131 6.82 2.22 -0.83
N VAL A 132 7.07 3.13 -1.75
CA VAL A 132 6.05 3.81 -2.56
C VAL A 132 6.14 3.25 -3.97
N HIS A 133 5.03 2.78 -4.50
CA HIS A 133 4.87 2.41 -5.90
C HIS A 133 3.88 3.39 -6.53
N LEU A 134 4.29 4.02 -7.62
CA LEU A 134 3.46 4.92 -8.40
C LEU A 134 2.87 4.18 -9.60
N ARG A 135 1.84 4.78 -10.21
CA ARG A 135 1.18 4.24 -11.41
C ARG A 135 2.05 4.28 -12.67
N ASP A 136 3.07 5.13 -12.69
CA ASP A 136 4.09 5.16 -13.75
C ASP A 136 5.14 4.05 -13.61
N MET A 137 4.96 3.13 -12.63
CA MET A 137 5.87 2.05 -12.26
C MET A 137 7.13 2.49 -11.49
N SER A 138 7.26 3.78 -11.14
CA SER A 138 8.32 4.21 -10.22
C SER A 138 8.14 3.53 -8.86
N ARG A 139 9.24 3.08 -8.28
CA ARG A 139 9.31 2.44 -6.97
C ARG A 139 10.45 3.01 -6.16
N PHE A 140 10.17 3.57 -5.00
CA PHE A 140 11.24 4.11 -4.16
C PHE A 140 10.93 3.99 -2.68
N HIS A 141 12.00 3.98 -1.90
CA HIS A 141 11.96 4.09 -0.46
C HIS A 141 11.79 5.56 -0.04
N ALA A 142 10.85 5.81 0.85
CA ALA A 142 10.60 7.14 1.39
C ALA A 142 10.20 7.07 2.87
N PHE A 143 10.28 8.23 3.52
CA PHE A 143 9.62 8.49 4.79
C PHE A 143 8.32 9.26 4.52
N LEU A 144 7.28 9.00 5.31
CA LEU A 144 6.11 9.88 5.34
C LEU A 144 6.42 11.00 6.32
N ASP A 145 6.21 12.25 5.91
CA ASP A 145 6.32 13.37 6.83
C ASP A 145 5.16 13.31 7.83
N GLU A 146 5.42 13.71 9.08
CA GLU A 146 4.41 13.73 10.13
C GLU A 146 3.40 14.85 9.84
N ALA A 147 2.18 14.45 9.51
CA ALA A 147 1.09 15.36 9.20
C ALA A 147 -0.25 14.74 9.58
N GLU A 148 -1.22 15.61 9.89
CA GLU A 148 -2.62 15.19 9.97
C GLU A 148 -3.24 15.26 8.57
N VAL A 149 -3.85 14.14 8.14
CA VAL A 149 -4.55 14.04 6.86
C VAL A 149 -6.01 13.69 7.06
N SER A 150 -6.85 14.31 6.24
CA SER A 150 -8.29 14.07 6.14
C SER A 150 -8.54 13.00 5.09
N VAL A 151 -9.07 11.85 5.53
CA VAL A 151 -9.35 10.69 4.68
C VAL A 151 -10.87 10.48 4.57
N PRO A 152 -11.48 10.68 3.39
CA PRO A 152 -12.89 10.39 3.18
C PRO A 152 -13.11 8.88 3.14
N THR A 153 -13.69 8.33 4.21
CA THR A 153 -13.97 6.90 4.34
C THR A 153 -15.42 6.56 4.04
N LEU A 154 -15.67 5.38 3.47
CA LEU A 154 -17.01 4.89 3.17
C LEU A 154 -17.88 4.74 4.43
N SER A 155 -17.34 4.11 5.48
CA SER A 155 -18.13 3.73 6.65
C SER A 155 -18.22 4.79 7.74
N PHE A 156 -17.29 5.75 7.76
CA PHE A 156 -17.12 6.68 8.88
C PHE A 156 -17.09 8.16 8.46
N GLY A 157 -17.36 8.47 7.20
CA GLY A 157 -17.22 9.83 6.66
C GLY A 157 -15.76 10.28 6.61
N SER A 158 -15.51 11.58 6.59
CA SER A 158 -14.13 12.08 6.61
C SER A 158 -13.49 11.89 7.99
N ARG A 159 -12.27 11.35 8.01
CA ARG A 159 -11.51 11.06 9.23
C ARG A 159 -10.13 11.68 9.17
N LYS A 160 -9.82 12.45 10.22
CA LYS A 160 -8.47 12.93 10.50
C LYS A 160 -7.63 11.76 11.04
N MET A 161 -6.45 11.57 10.49
CA MET A 161 -5.46 10.57 10.95
C MET A 161 -4.06 11.13 10.80
N GLN A 162 -3.14 10.67 11.66
CA GLN A 162 -1.72 10.97 11.46
C GLN A 162 -1.18 10.08 10.35
N THR A 163 -0.31 10.62 9.50
CA THR A 163 0.40 9.84 8.46
C THR A 163 1.17 8.66 9.06
N ASN A 164 1.64 8.79 10.29
CA ASN A 164 2.31 7.72 11.04
C ASN A 164 1.38 6.56 11.43
N ASP A 165 0.06 6.80 11.55
CA ASP A 165 -0.92 5.74 11.83
C ASP A 165 -1.19 4.86 10.60
N ILE A 166 -0.89 5.38 9.39
CA ILE A 166 -1.06 4.67 8.12
C ILE A 166 0.03 3.59 8.02
N ARG A 167 -0.38 2.33 7.97
CA ARG A 167 0.48 1.18 7.73
C ARG A 167 0.69 0.94 6.24
N SER A 168 -0.41 0.94 5.49
CA SER A 168 -0.37 0.68 4.05
C SER A 168 -1.49 1.43 3.31
N PHE A 169 -1.30 1.60 2.01
CA PHE A 169 -2.26 2.16 1.09
C PHE A 169 -2.32 1.28 -0.16
N THR A 170 -3.52 0.91 -0.61
CA THR A 170 -3.70 0.05 -1.79
C THR A 170 -4.82 0.59 -2.69
N CYS A 171 -4.50 0.94 -3.93
CA CYS A 171 -5.50 1.43 -4.90
C CYS A 171 -6.28 0.28 -5.55
N VAL A 172 -7.61 0.37 -5.59
CA VAL A 172 -8.51 -0.71 -6.07
C VAL A 172 -8.31 -1.04 -7.54
N GLN A 173 -7.94 -0.06 -8.37
CA GLN A 173 -7.83 -0.21 -9.83
C GLN A 173 -6.45 -0.68 -10.31
N THR A 174 -5.59 -1.17 -9.43
CA THR A 174 -4.24 -1.58 -9.83
C THR A 174 -4.21 -3.09 -10.03
N LYS A 175 -3.77 -3.52 -11.23
CA LYS A 175 -3.46 -4.94 -11.48
C LYS A 175 -2.57 -5.46 -10.35
N SER A 176 -2.72 -6.73 -10.01
CA SER A 176 -1.98 -7.32 -8.90
C SER A 176 -0.48 -7.15 -9.12
N LEU A 177 0.30 -6.90 -8.07
CA LEU A 177 1.77 -6.79 -8.15
C LEU A 177 2.42 -8.07 -8.71
N LYS A 178 1.70 -9.20 -8.70
CA LYS A 178 2.18 -10.46 -9.28
C LYS A 178 2.29 -10.42 -10.81
N ASP A 179 1.68 -9.43 -11.45
CA ASP A 179 1.79 -9.20 -12.89
C ASP A 179 2.97 -8.28 -13.24
N ASP A 180 3.74 -7.78 -12.26
CA ASP A 180 4.83 -6.80 -12.48
C ASP A 180 6.20 -7.43 -12.79
N ASP A 181 6.26 -8.69 -13.21
CA ASP A 181 7.48 -9.25 -13.83
C ASP A 181 7.67 -8.74 -15.28
N ASP A 182 6.80 -7.85 -15.74
CA ASP A 182 6.96 -7.15 -17.01
C ASP A 182 8.27 -6.34 -17.02
N GLU A 183 9.10 -6.60 -18.02
CA GLU A 183 10.34 -5.87 -18.25
C GLU A 183 10.05 -4.37 -18.42
N VAL A 184 10.75 -3.53 -17.67
CA VAL A 184 10.57 -2.08 -17.71
C VAL A 184 11.08 -1.53 -19.03
N VAL A 185 10.18 -1.37 -20.01
CA VAL A 185 10.49 -0.84 -21.35
C VAL A 185 10.58 0.70 -21.41
N HIS A 186 10.25 1.39 -20.32
CA HIS A 186 10.27 2.85 -20.27
C HIS A 186 11.66 3.38 -19.84
N PRO A 187 12.07 4.57 -20.33
CA PRO A 187 13.25 5.25 -19.82
C PRO A 187 13.17 5.40 -18.30
N HIS A 188 14.23 4.97 -17.63
CA HIS A 188 14.27 4.89 -16.18
C HIS A 188 15.67 5.06 -15.63
N VAL A 189 15.72 5.36 -14.33
CA VAL A 189 16.95 5.41 -13.54
C VAL A 189 16.81 4.48 -12.36
N VAL A 190 17.78 3.56 -12.21
CA VAL A 190 17.95 2.77 -10.99
C VAL A 190 18.93 3.50 -10.09
N LEU A 191 18.45 3.94 -8.92
CA LEU A 191 19.25 4.62 -7.91
C LEU A 191 19.72 3.63 -6.84
N ALA A 192 20.70 4.09 -6.04
CA ALA A 192 21.18 3.36 -4.88
C ALA A 192 20.02 2.89 -3.96
N GLY A 193 20.14 1.67 -3.44
CA GLY A 193 19.09 1.04 -2.63
C GLY A 193 17.93 0.43 -3.42
N GLY A 194 18.08 0.24 -4.73
CA GLY A 194 17.09 -0.44 -5.58
C GLY A 194 15.86 0.40 -5.91
N ASN A 195 15.96 1.73 -5.76
CA ASN A 195 14.90 2.64 -6.16
C ASN A 195 14.88 2.77 -7.70
N LEU A 196 13.70 2.73 -8.29
CA LEU A 196 13.45 2.85 -9.71
C LEU A 196 12.61 4.11 -9.94
N LEU A 197 13.08 5.03 -10.78
CA LEU A 197 12.30 6.19 -11.22
C LEU A 197 12.06 6.07 -12.72
N ILE A 198 10.79 6.08 -13.13
CA ILE A 198 10.39 6.12 -14.53
C ILE A 198 10.24 7.58 -14.93
N GLY A 199 10.87 7.97 -16.03
CA GLY A 199 10.83 9.36 -16.47
C GLY A 199 11.76 9.64 -17.63
N ARG A 200 11.57 10.82 -18.25
CA ARG A 200 12.49 11.32 -19.28
C ARG A 200 13.48 12.28 -18.63
N LEU A 201 14.72 12.23 -19.09
CA LEU A 201 15.70 13.25 -18.76
C LEU A 201 15.27 14.55 -19.42
N ASP A 202 14.91 15.54 -18.62
CA ASP A 202 14.63 16.90 -19.07
C ASP A 202 15.92 17.73 -18.98
N LEU A 203 16.86 17.40 -19.86
CA LEU A 203 18.11 18.12 -20.03
C LEU A 203 18.17 18.65 -21.45
N SER A 204 18.62 19.88 -21.63
CA SER A 204 18.90 20.39 -22.98
C SER A 204 20.11 19.69 -23.58
N VAL A 205 21.13 19.43 -22.77
CA VAL A 205 22.41 18.80 -23.13
C VAL A 205 22.96 18.06 -21.90
N LEU A 206 23.57 16.90 -22.11
CA LEU A 206 24.45 16.27 -21.13
C LEU A 206 25.92 16.52 -21.50
N GLU A 207 26.70 17.03 -20.55
CA GLU A 207 28.11 17.37 -20.77
C GLU A 207 29.03 16.23 -20.32
N PHE A 208 29.85 15.70 -21.23
CA PHE A 208 30.87 14.69 -20.94
C PHE A 208 32.26 15.32 -20.89
N ALA A 209 32.99 15.13 -19.79
CA ALA A 209 34.40 15.51 -19.72
C ALA A 209 35.28 14.39 -20.32
N VAL A 210 35.94 14.68 -21.44
CA VAL A 210 36.86 13.76 -22.13
C VAL A 210 38.17 14.49 -22.38
N MET A 211 39.27 14.00 -21.80
CA MET A 211 40.63 14.54 -22.04
C MET A 211 40.75 16.07 -21.90
N ASN A 212 40.16 16.65 -20.84
CA ASN A 212 40.06 18.10 -20.56
C ASN A 212 39.15 18.91 -21.50
N GLU A 213 38.40 18.26 -22.38
CA GLU A 213 37.34 18.89 -23.18
C GLU A 213 35.96 18.48 -22.68
N THR A 214 34.97 19.36 -22.88
CA THR A 214 33.57 19.06 -22.60
C THR A 214 32.85 18.79 -23.91
N VAL A 215 32.29 17.59 -24.06
CA VAL A 215 31.51 17.17 -25.22
C VAL A 215 30.02 17.22 -24.88
N PRO A 216 29.23 18.10 -25.53
CA PRO A 216 27.78 18.14 -25.34
C PRO A 216 27.13 16.97 -26.10
N VAL A 217 26.31 16.18 -25.40
CA VAL A 217 25.55 15.07 -25.97
C VAL A 217 24.06 15.29 -25.70
N PRO A 218 23.22 15.41 -26.74
CA PRO A 218 21.78 15.47 -26.60
C PRO A 218 21.23 14.20 -25.91
N PRO A 219 20.27 14.31 -24.96
CA PRO A 219 19.79 13.13 -24.21
C PRO A 219 19.13 12.04 -25.06
N ASP A 220 18.54 12.39 -26.20
CA ASP A 220 17.93 11.45 -27.15
C ASP A 220 18.97 10.55 -27.87
N GLN A 221 20.25 10.91 -27.83
CA GLN A 221 21.35 10.10 -28.35
C GLN A 221 21.94 9.14 -27.31
N ILE A 222 21.52 9.23 -26.05
CA ILE A 222 22.04 8.38 -24.97
C ILE A 222 21.24 7.07 -24.92
N LYS A 223 21.86 5.98 -25.34
CA LYS A 223 21.23 4.64 -25.29
C LYS A 223 21.27 4.01 -23.90
N VAL A 224 22.44 4.04 -23.25
CA VAL A 224 22.69 3.45 -21.92
C VAL A 224 23.75 4.30 -21.21
N MET A 225 23.53 4.56 -19.91
CA MET A 225 24.54 5.11 -19.03
C MET A 225 24.68 4.21 -17.81
N GLN A 226 25.89 3.74 -17.55
CA GLN A 226 26.20 2.87 -16.41
C GLN A 226 27.33 3.47 -15.59
N ASN A 227 27.20 3.39 -14.27
CA ASN A 227 28.26 3.77 -13.36
C ASN A 227 29.11 2.52 -13.03
N LEU A 228 30.30 2.42 -13.62
CA LEU A 228 31.21 1.29 -13.45
C LEU A 228 32.06 1.37 -12.17
N SER A 229 31.99 2.45 -11.40
CA SER A 229 32.82 2.63 -10.19
C SER A 229 32.50 1.66 -9.04
N ALA A 230 31.44 0.85 -9.17
CA ALA A 230 31.00 -0.09 -8.14
C ALA A 230 31.36 -1.57 -8.43
N GLU A 231 31.84 -1.91 -9.64
CA GLU A 231 32.07 -3.31 -10.03
C GLU A 231 33.45 -3.88 -9.65
N GLU A 232 34.37 -3.08 -9.12
CA GLU A 232 35.71 -3.57 -8.72
C GLU A 232 35.74 -4.31 -7.36
N GLY A 233 34.58 -4.62 -6.76
CA GLY A 233 34.49 -5.11 -5.38
C GLY A 233 34.01 -6.56 -5.17
N ASP A 234 33.35 -7.21 -6.13
CA ASP A 234 32.86 -8.59 -5.91
C ASP A 234 32.76 -9.36 -7.24
N GLY A 235 33.63 -10.36 -7.40
CA GLY A 235 33.78 -11.14 -8.61
C GLY A 235 32.63 -12.12 -8.86
N ALA A 236 31.45 -11.59 -9.22
CA ALA A 236 30.36 -12.37 -9.78
C ALA A 236 30.02 -11.86 -11.17
N ALA A 237 30.34 -12.68 -12.18
CA ALA A 237 30.04 -12.45 -13.58
C ALA A 237 28.55 -12.11 -13.79
N SER A 238 28.26 -10.84 -14.04
CA SER A 238 27.00 -10.41 -14.63
C SER A 238 27.12 -10.51 -16.15
N GLU A 239 26.81 -11.70 -16.68
CA GLU A 239 26.49 -11.83 -18.10
C GLU A 239 25.19 -11.08 -18.39
N ARG A 240 25.29 -9.83 -18.87
CA ARG A 240 24.30 -9.19 -19.75
C ARG A 240 25.04 -8.26 -20.72
N PRO A 241 24.65 -8.22 -22.00
CA PRO A 241 23.27 -7.86 -22.36
C PRO A 241 22.64 -8.76 -23.44
N ILE A 242 21.34 -9.02 -23.29
CA ILE A 242 20.48 -9.30 -24.45
C ILE A 242 19.50 -8.13 -24.52
N LEU A 243 19.50 -7.46 -25.67
CA LEU A 243 18.54 -6.44 -26.10
C LEU A 243 17.22 -7.10 -26.50
#